data_AF-A0AAN0LVE4-F1
#
_entry.id   AF-A0AAN0LVE4-F1
#
_cell.length_a   1.000
_cell.length_b   1.000
_cell.length_c   1.000
_cell.angle_alpha   90.00
_cell.angle_beta   90.00
_cell.angle_gamma   90.00
#
_symmetry.space_group_name_H-M   'P 1'
#
loop_
_entity.id
_entity.type
_entity.pdbx_description
1 polymer ?
#
loop_
_entity_poly.entity_id
_entity_poly.type
_entity_poly.pdbx_seq_one_letter_code
_entity_poly.pdbx_strand_id
1 'polypeptide(L)'
;MPSKVVDINRYQFNDDAWMKQRTTNMDKPMHIYEVHLGSWVHDGVDTYESLAYKLVDYLRFMQYTHVELMPITEHPFLGSWGYQVTGFFS
;
A
#
# COMPACT_ATOMS: atom_id res chain seq x y z
N MET A 1 15.24 7.42 12.09
CA MET A 1 15.69 8.63 11.36
C MET A 1 15.03 9.87 11.99
N PRO A 2 15.55 11.09 11.83
CA PRO A 2 14.85 12.28 12.34
C PRO A 2 13.57 12.55 11.54
N SER A 3 12.55 13.12 12.17
CA SER A 3 11.31 13.54 11.52
C SER A 3 11.57 14.58 10.43
N LYS A 4 10.74 14.60 9.39
CA LYS A 4 10.76 15.61 8.32
C LYS A 4 9.42 16.32 8.23
N VAL A 5 9.44 17.63 7.99
CA VAL A 5 8.23 18.41 7.72
C VAL A 5 7.81 18.17 6.27
N VAL A 6 6.56 17.78 6.05
CA VAL A 6 5.99 17.48 4.73
C VAL A 6 4.64 18.18 4.60
N ASP A 7 4.39 18.83 3.45
CA ASP A 7 3.05 19.31 3.10
C ASP A 7 2.22 18.16 2.53
N ILE A 8 1.24 17.70 3.32
CA ILE A 8 0.38 16.57 2.97
C ILE A 8 -0.65 16.90 1.88
N ASN A 9 -0.89 18.18 1.58
CA ASN A 9 -1.89 18.61 0.59
C ASN A 9 -1.33 18.67 -0.83
N ARG A 10 -0.04 18.34 -1.02
CA ARG A 10 0.63 18.41 -2.32
C ARG A 10 0.10 17.40 -3.34
N TYR A 11 -0.35 16.23 -2.88
CA TYR A 11 -0.88 15.20 -3.77
C TYR A 11 -2.35 15.45 -4.09
N GLN A 12 -2.69 15.40 -5.38
CA GLN A 12 -4.07 15.51 -5.85
C GLN A 12 -4.60 14.12 -6.22
N PHE A 13 -5.65 13.72 -5.52
CA PHE A 13 -6.34 12.47 -5.79
C PHE A 13 -7.21 12.56 -7.05
N ASN A 14 -7.38 11.42 -7.73
CA ASN A 14 -8.21 11.28 -8.92
C ASN A 14 -9.22 10.12 -8.82
N ASP A 15 -9.55 9.68 -7.60
CA ASP A 15 -10.36 8.50 -7.28
C ASP A 15 -11.79 8.85 -6.81
N ASP A 16 -12.26 10.07 -7.06
CA ASP A 16 -13.59 10.55 -6.66
C ASP A 16 -14.73 9.60 -7.03
N ALA A 17 -14.67 9.02 -8.23
CA ALA A 17 -15.69 8.08 -8.70
C ALA A 17 -15.69 6.78 -7.89
N TRP A 18 -14.51 6.27 -7.54
CA TRP A 18 -14.34 5.07 -6.72
C TRP A 18 -14.81 5.33 -5.29
N MET A 19 -14.41 6.45 -4.70
CA MET A 19 -14.79 6.84 -3.33
C MET A 19 -16.30 6.99 -3.16
N LYS A 20 -17.01 7.53 -4.17
CA LYS A 20 -18.48 7.65 -4.17
C LYS A 20 -19.20 6.30 -4.24
N GLN A 21 -18.60 5.29 -4.86
CA GLN A 21 -19.19 3.96 -5.02
C GLN A 21 -18.84 2.99 -3.89
N ARG A 22 -17.79 3.29 -3.11
CA ARG A 22 -17.27 2.41 -2.07
C ARG A 22 -18.32 2.19 -0.96
N THR A 23 -18.55 0.93 -0.64
CA THR A 23 -19.41 0.47 0.45
C THR A 23 -18.58 -0.30 1.50
N THR A 24 -19.22 -0.77 2.57
CA THR A 24 -18.58 -1.70 3.53
C THR A 24 -18.26 -3.07 2.91
N ASN A 25 -18.76 -3.36 1.70
CA ASN A 25 -18.46 -4.57 0.92
C ASN A 25 -18.80 -5.90 1.63
N MET A 26 -19.69 -5.87 2.64
CA MET A 26 -20.14 -7.08 3.36
C MET A 26 -20.95 -8.05 2.49
N ASP A 27 -21.51 -7.55 1.39
CA ASP A 27 -22.39 -8.22 0.44
C ASP A 27 -21.73 -8.51 -0.92
N LYS A 28 -20.42 -8.26 -1.05
CA LYS A 28 -19.68 -8.38 -2.32
C LYS A 28 -18.55 -9.41 -2.20
N PRO A 29 -18.13 -10.04 -3.32
CA PRO A 29 -17.00 -10.96 -3.31
C PRO A 29 -15.73 -10.26 -2.84
N MET A 30 -14.99 -10.93 -1.96
CA MET A 30 -13.74 -10.43 -1.38
C MET A 30 -12.64 -11.46 -1.60
N HIS A 31 -11.77 -11.16 -2.56
CA HIS A 31 -10.56 -11.90 -2.89
C HIS A 31 -9.37 -10.96 -2.66
N ILE A 32 -8.61 -11.24 -1.60
CA ILE A 32 -7.53 -10.39 -1.08
C ILE A 32 -6.18 -11.00 -1.44
N TYR A 33 -5.27 -10.16 -1.94
CA TYR A 33 -3.85 -10.50 -2.04
C TYR A 33 -3.07 -9.81 -0.91
N GLU A 34 -2.56 -10.58 0.04
CA GLU A 34 -1.69 -10.08 1.10
C GLU A 34 -0.25 -9.93 0.59
N VAL A 35 0.40 -8.80 0.86
CA VAL A 35 1.75 -8.52 0.36
C VAL A 35 2.61 -7.73 1.36
N HIS A 36 3.87 -8.16 1.47
CA HIS A 36 4.96 -7.38 2.05
C HIS A 36 5.71 -6.64 0.93
N LEU A 37 5.51 -5.33 0.82
CA LEU A 37 6.08 -4.54 -0.29
C LEU A 37 7.61 -4.64 -0.38
N GLY A 38 8.29 -4.64 0.77
CA GLY A 38 9.75 -4.72 0.85
C GLY A 38 10.35 -6.08 0.45
N SER A 39 9.52 -7.11 0.20
CA SER A 39 10.02 -8.42 -0.25
C SER A 39 9.30 -8.98 -1.47
N TRP A 40 8.43 -8.19 -2.11
CA TRP A 40 7.61 -8.67 -3.22
C TRP A 40 8.41 -8.77 -4.52
N VAL A 41 9.05 -7.68 -4.95
CA VAL A 41 9.89 -7.61 -6.15
C VAL A 41 11.14 -6.81 -5.79
N HIS A 42 12.32 -7.33 -6.16
CA HIS A 42 13.60 -6.63 -6.02
C HIS A 42 14.16 -6.38 -7.41
N ASP A 43 13.93 -5.18 -7.95
CA ASP A 43 14.36 -4.81 -9.30
C ASP A 43 15.35 -3.63 -9.33
N GLY A 44 15.76 -3.14 -8.16
CA GLY A 44 16.73 -2.07 -8.00
C GLY A 44 16.14 -0.66 -8.02
N VAL A 45 14.82 -0.49 -8.14
CA VAL A 45 14.13 0.79 -7.97
C VAL A 45 12.84 0.58 -7.16
N ASP A 46 12.98 0.58 -5.84
CA ASP A 46 11.90 0.26 -4.90
C ASP A 46 11.17 1.53 -4.41
N THR A 47 10.63 2.35 -5.32
CA THR A 47 9.71 3.42 -4.91
C THR A 47 8.27 2.91 -4.86
N TYR A 48 7.44 3.52 -4.03
CA TYR A 48 6.00 3.21 -4.02
C TYR A 48 5.36 3.37 -5.40
N GLU A 49 5.84 4.33 -6.22
CA GLU A 49 5.32 4.57 -7.56
C GLU A 49 5.64 3.42 -8.52
N SER A 50 6.89 2.97 -8.60
CA SER A 50 7.28 1.86 -9.47
C SER A 50 6.61 0.56 -9.05
N LEU A 51 6.55 0.29 -7.74
CA LEU A 51 5.90 -0.89 -7.18
C LEU A 51 4.38 -0.87 -7.42
N ALA A 52 3.72 0.28 -7.29
CA ALA A 52 2.28 0.40 -7.50
C ALA A 52 1.87 0.00 -8.92
N TYR A 53 2.58 0.46 -9.96
CA TYR A 53 2.26 0.09 -11.34
C TYR A 53 2.33 -1.42 -11.56
N LYS A 54 3.41 -2.06 -11.11
CA LYS A 54 3.60 -3.51 -11.25
C LYS A 54 2.57 -4.30 -10.47
N LEU A 55 2.32 -3.89 -9.23
CA LEU A 55 1.40 -4.58 -8.35
C LEU A 55 -0.03 -4.50 -8.89
N VAL A 56 -0.47 -3.31 -9.32
CA VAL A 56 -1.81 -3.14 -9.89
C VAL A 56 -2.00 -3.98 -11.15
N ASP A 57 -1.02 -4.05 -12.04
CA ASP A 57 -1.10 -4.88 -13.25
C ASP A 57 -1.19 -6.37 -12.91
N TYR A 58 -0.37 -6.85 -11.96
CA TYR A 58 -0.42 -8.22 -11.47
C TYR A 58 -1.77 -8.57 -10.83
N LEU A 59 -2.29 -7.71 -9.96
CA LEU A 59 -3.55 -7.91 -9.26
C LEU A 59 -4.74 -7.98 -10.23
N ARG A 60 -4.74 -7.13 -11.26
CA ARG A 60 -5.75 -7.15 -12.33
C ARG A 60 -5.68 -8.43 -13.15
N PHE A 61 -4.48 -8.86 -13.52
CA PHE A 61 -4.29 -10.11 -14.27
C PHE A 61 -4.80 -11.33 -13.50
N MET A 62 -4.52 -11.38 -12.20
CA MET A 62 -4.94 -12.46 -11.29
C MET A 62 -6.38 -12.31 -10.79
N GLN A 63 -7.08 -11.23 -11.16
CA GLN A 63 -8.47 -10.93 -10.76
C GLN A 63 -8.69 -10.87 -9.24
N TYR A 64 -7.74 -10.28 -8.52
CA TYR A 64 -7.97 -9.90 -7.11
C TYR A 64 -8.88 -8.68 -7.03
N THR A 65 -9.66 -8.62 -5.95
CA THR A 65 -10.59 -7.49 -5.68
C THR A 65 -10.00 -6.46 -4.72
N HIS A 66 -9.10 -6.91 -3.83
CA HIS A 66 -8.50 -6.10 -2.78
C HIS A 66 -7.04 -6.51 -2.60
N VAL A 67 -6.25 -5.60 -2.04
CA VAL A 67 -4.87 -5.85 -1.61
C VAL A 67 -4.78 -5.54 -0.13
N GLU A 68 -4.09 -6.39 0.62
CA GLU A 68 -3.76 -6.19 2.02
C GLU A 68 -2.26 -6.00 2.14
N LEU A 69 -1.85 -4.85 2.69
CA LEU A 69 -0.45 -4.55 2.89
C LEU A 69 -0.06 -4.94 4.31
N MET A 70 1.06 -5.66 4.44
CA MET A 70 1.76 -5.71 5.73
C MET A 70 2.14 -4.29 6.18
N PRO A 71 2.32 -4.04 7.48
CA PRO A 71 2.45 -2.68 8.01
C PRO A 71 3.50 -1.83 7.28
N ILE A 72 3.04 -0.71 6.70
CA ILE A 72 3.86 0.24 5.91
C ILE A 72 4.39 1.42 6.74
N THR A 73 3.96 1.52 8.00
CA THR A 73 4.41 2.56 8.93
C THR A 73 5.90 2.44 9.24
N GLU A 74 6.56 3.55 9.50
CA GLU A 74 7.99 3.62 9.83
C GLU A 74 8.33 2.68 11.01
N HIS A 75 9.22 1.73 10.72
CA HIS A 75 9.72 0.73 11.65
C HIS A 75 11.24 0.55 11.45
N PRO A 76 12.04 0.54 12.52
CA PRO A 76 13.50 0.56 12.41
C PRO A 76 14.09 -0.81 12.05
N PHE A 77 13.34 -1.90 12.26
CA PHE A 77 13.81 -3.26 12.07
C PHE A 77 12.99 -3.97 10.98
N LEU A 78 13.58 -4.15 9.80
CA LEU A 78 12.91 -4.82 8.67
C LEU A 78 12.47 -6.26 8.98
N GLY A 79 13.18 -6.96 9.86
CA GLY A 79 12.82 -8.31 10.32
C GLY A 79 11.56 -8.35 11.20
N SER A 80 11.02 -7.21 11.59
CA SER A 80 9.72 -7.13 12.26
C SER A 80 8.54 -7.25 11.29
N TRP A 81 8.79 -7.22 9.98
CA TRP A 81 7.76 -7.13 8.93
C TRP A 81 6.77 -5.97 9.16
N GLY A 82 7.26 -4.89 9.77
CA GLY A 82 6.46 -3.71 10.10
C GLY A 82 5.71 -3.76 11.42
N TYR A 83 5.71 -4.88 12.15
CA TYR A 83 4.95 -5.01 13.40
C TYR A 83 5.57 -4.26 14.60
N GLN A 84 6.84 -3.84 14.51
CA GLN A 84 7.51 -3.03 15.54
C GLN A 84 7.54 -1.55 15.12
N VAL A 85 6.37 -0.92 15.15
CA VAL A 85 6.16 0.46 14.67
C VAL A 85 6.80 1.49 15.61
N THR A 86 7.45 2.49 15.03
CA THR A 86 7.94 3.68 15.76
C THR A 86 7.38 5.00 15.24
N GLY A 87 6.92 5.06 13.98
CA GLY A 87 6.27 6.22 13.39
C GLY A 87 4.88 5.88 12.87
N PHE A 88 3.86 6.11 13.69
CA PHE A 88 2.47 5.76 13.35
C PHE A 88 1.83 6.62 12.25
N PHE A 89 2.44 7.76 11.91
CA PHE A 89 1.90 8.75 10.97
C PHE A 89 2.80 8.98 9.76
N SER A 90 3.78 8.10 9.54
CA SER A 90 4.81 8.24 8.50
C SER A 90 5.16 6.89 7.90
#